data_AF-A0A916ZEV6-F1
#
_entry.id   AF-A0A916ZEV6-F1
#
_cell.length_a   1.000
_cell.length_b   1.000
_cell.length_c   1.000
_cell.angle_alpha   90.00
_cell.angle_beta   90.00
_cell.angle_gamma   90.00
#
_symmetry.space_group_name_H-M   'P 1'
#
loop_
_entity.id
_entity.type
_entity.pdbx_description
1 polymer ?
#
loop_
_entity_poly.entity_id
_entity_poly.type
_entity_poly.pdbx_seq_one_letter_code
_entity_poly.pdbx_strand_id
1 'polypeptide(L)' 'MSDKRDAERRDGEHRTAGTNARPLDETIAQTGGGLPDDTSEQVEVQPEEMKRMGDQIRPR' A
#
# COMPACT_ATOMS: atom_id res chain seq x y z
N MET A 1 12.10 -25.78 -20.96
CA MET A 1 12.77 -25.57 -19.66
C MET A 1 13.31 -24.14 -19.59
N SER A 2 12.41 -23.15 -19.62
CA SER A 2 12.74 -21.72 -19.44
C SER A 2 11.85 -21.25 -18.30
N ASP A 3 12.40 -21.20 -17.09
CA ASP A 3 11.60 -20.71 -15.95
C ASP A 3 12.49 -20.10 -14.86
N LYS A 4 13.56 -20.80 -14.44
CA LYS A 4 14.45 -20.25 -13.39
C LYS A 4 15.42 -19.17 -13.89
N ARG A 5 16.09 -19.39 -15.01
CA ARG A 5 17.15 -18.47 -15.51
C ARG A 5 16.60 -17.12 -16.00
N ASP A 6 15.34 -17.10 -16.43
CA ASP A 6 14.68 -15.88 -16.92
C ASP A 6 14.09 -15.05 -15.76
N ALA A 7 13.73 -15.68 -14.63
CA ALA A 7 13.38 -14.97 -13.40
C ALA A 7 14.59 -14.25 -12.79
N GLU A 8 15.73 -14.94 -12.68
CA GLU A 8 16.98 -14.37 -12.13
C GLU A 8 17.51 -13.17 -12.94
N ARG A 9 17.31 -13.15 -14.27
CA ARG A 9 17.66 -12.00 -15.11
C ARG A 9 16.79 -10.77 -14.87
N ARG A 10 15.49 -10.95 -14.61
CA ARG A 10 14.56 -9.83 -14.36
C ARG A 10 14.86 -9.12 -13.05
N ASP A 11 15.24 -9.87 -12.02
CA ASP A 11 15.58 -9.31 -10.71
C ASP A 11 16.90 -8.53 -10.73
N GLY A 12 17.87 -8.94 -11.55
CA GLY A 12 19.15 -8.24 -11.71
C GLY A 12 19.09 -6.91 -12.47
N GLU A 13 18.04 -6.67 -13.25
CA GLU A 13 17.91 -5.50 -14.13
C GLU A 13 16.91 -4.45 -13.62
N HIS A 14 16.03 -4.82 -12.67
CA HIS A 14 15.10 -3.88 -12.04
C HIS A 14 15.78 -3.03 -10.96
N ARG A 15 16.45 -1.95 -11.40
CA ARG A 15 16.82 -0.85 -10.51
C ARG A 15 15.53 -0.17 -10.03
N THR A 16 15.08 -0.51 -8.82
CA THR A 16 14.03 0.23 -8.11
C THR A 16 14.57 1.62 -7.76
N ALA A 17 14.56 2.53 -8.75
CA ALA A 17 15.12 3.88 -8.65
C ALA A 17 14.07 4.99 -8.73
N GLY A 18 12.78 4.64 -8.81
CA GLY A 18 11.69 5.61 -8.78
C GLY A 18 11.40 6.10 -7.36
N THR A 19 10.69 7.23 -7.22
CA THR A 19 10.33 7.82 -5.92
C THR A 19 9.55 6.85 -5.00
N ASN A 20 8.83 5.90 -5.59
CA ASN A 20 8.09 4.84 -4.87
C ASN A 20 8.80 3.49 -4.90
N ALA A 21 10.10 3.46 -5.16
CA ALA A 21 10.91 2.26 -5.07
C ALA A 21 10.81 1.65 -3.68
N ARG A 22 10.42 0.38 -3.61
CA ARG A 22 10.47 -0.37 -2.35
C ARG A 22 11.90 -0.85 -2.12
N PRO A 23 12.41 -0.78 -0.88
CA PRO A 23 13.66 -1.45 -0.51
C PRO A 23 13.57 -2.94 -0.85
N LEU A 24 14.60 -3.49 -1.50
CA LEU A 24 14.64 -4.91 -1.87
C LEU A 24 15.15 -5.77 -0.71
N ASP A 25 16.12 -5.24 0.04
CA ASP A 25 16.85 -5.96 1.08
C ASP A 25 16.46 -5.55 2.52
N GLU A 26 15.53 -4.60 2.66
CA GLU A 26 15.06 -4.12 3.96
C GLU A 26 13.61 -4.55 4.17
N THR A 27 13.32 -5.10 5.35
CA THR A 27 11.94 -5.34 5.76
C THR A 27 11.31 -4.04 6.23
N ILE A 28 10.14 -3.70 5.68
CA ILE A 28 9.31 -2.64 6.27
C ILE A 28 8.84 -3.19 7.62
N ALA A 29 9.39 -2.66 8.72
CA ALA A 29 8.96 -3.05 10.05
C ALA A 29 7.44 -2.85 10.16
N GLN A 30 6.70 -3.92 10.46
CA GLN A 30 5.24 -3.87 10.62
C GLN A 30 4.82 -2.93 11.76
N THR A 31 5.74 -2.68 12.70
CA THR A 31 5.55 -1.76 13.82
C THR A 31 6.59 -0.65 13.71
N GLY A 32 6.14 0.57 13.39
CA GLY A 32 6.94 1.77 13.65
C GLY A 32 7.15 1.91 15.16
N GLY A 33 8.30 2.44 15.59
CA GLY A 33 8.55 2.75 16.99
C GLY A 33 7.60 3.86 17.46
N GLY A 34 6.52 3.48 18.14
CA GLY A 34 5.50 4.38 18.67
C GLY A 34 4.27 3.57 19.08
N LEU A 35 3.54 4.04 20.10
CA LEU A 35 2.18 3.54 20.29
C LEU A 35 1.31 4.07 19.14
N PRO A 36 0.39 3.25 18.59
CA PRO A 36 -0.67 3.77 17.72
C PRO A 36 -1.36 4.92 18.43
N ASP A 37 -1.44 6.07 17.75
CA ASP A 37 -2.23 7.20 18.25
C ASP A 37 -3.71 6.91 17.98
N ASP A 38 -4.31 6.18 18.92
CA ASP A 38 -5.71 5.78 18.88
C ASP A 38 -6.63 6.85 19.50
N THR A 39 -6.16 8.09 19.70
CA THR A 39 -6.97 9.18 20.27
C THR A 39 -7.95 9.81 19.27
N SER A 40 -8.21 9.16 18.14
CA SER A 40 -9.14 9.66 17.13
C SER A 40 -10.55 9.87 17.70
N GLU A 41 -11.20 10.96 17.30
CA GLU A 41 -12.58 11.25 17.65
C GLU A 41 -13.55 10.51 16.72
N GLN A 42 -14.70 10.10 17.26
CA GLN A 42 -15.74 9.46 16.47
C GLN A 42 -16.37 10.48 15.51
N VAL A 43 -16.30 10.20 14.22
CA VAL A 43 -16.94 11.04 13.20
C VAL A 43 -18.39 10.60 13.02
N GLU A 44 -19.33 11.49 13.34
CA GLU A 44 -20.75 11.30 13.02
C GLU A 44 -20.99 11.64 11.55
N VAL A 45 -21.46 10.66 10.77
CA VAL A 45 -21.75 10.85 9.33
C VAL A 45 -23.25 10.87 9.12
N GLN A 46 -23.75 11.91 8.47
CA GLN A 46 -25.17 12.04 8.16
C GLN A 46 -25.59 11.08 7.02
N PRO A 47 -26.85 10.60 7.00
CA PRO A 47 -27.35 9.66 5.99
C PRO A 47 -27.16 10.11 4.54
N GLU A 48 -27.28 11.40 4.27
CA GLU A 48 -27.10 11.98 2.93
C GLU A 48 -25.63 11.91 2.49
N GLU A 49 -24.70 12.09 3.42
CA GLU A 49 -23.26 12.07 3.16
C GLU A 49 -22.77 10.64 2.91
N MET A 50 -23.32 9.65 3.64
CA MET A 50 -23.07 8.22 3.38
C MET A 50 -23.42 7.81 1.95
N LYS A 51 -24.54 8.31 1.41
CA LYS A 51 -24.94 8.04 0.02
C LYS A 51 -23.94 8.61 -0.99
N ARG A 52 -23.51 9.86 -0.79
CA ARG A 52 -22.53 10.54 -1.66
C ARG A 52 -21.20 9.79 -1.69
N MET A 53 -20.72 9.33 -0.54
CA MET A 53 -19.49 8.53 -0.44
C MET A 53 -19.65 7.16 -1.12
N GLY A 54 -20.78 6.47 -0.93
CA GLY A 54 -21.07 5.18 -1.55
C GLY A 54 -21.13 5.21 -3.09
N ASP A 55 -21.54 6.34 -3.67
CA ASP A 55 -21.54 6.54 -5.13
C ASP A 55 -20.15 6.84 -5.69
N GLN A 56 -19.24 7.40 -4.89
CA GLN A 56 -17.84 7.64 -5.29
C GLN A 56 -16.95 6.40 -5.17
N ILE A 57 -17.22 5.53 -4.19
CA ILE A 57 -16.35 4.39 -3.86
C ILE A 57 -16.64 3.17 -4.73
N ARG A 58 -17.85 3.01 -5.27
CA ARG A 58 -18.21 1.85 -6.10
C ARG A 58 -17.73 2.07 -7.55
N PRO A 59 -16.66 1.37 -8.00
CA PRO A 59 -16.32 1.35 -9.41
C PRO A 59 -17.44 0.59 -10.14
N ARG A 60 -17.86 1.11 -11.29
CA ARG A 60 -18.81 0.43 -12.17
C ARG A 60 -18.26 -0.90 -12.69
#